data_AF-A0A8H3B936-F1
#
_entry.id   AF-A0A8H3B936-F1
#
_cell.length_a   1.000
_cell.length_b   1.000
_cell.length_c   1.000
_cell.angle_alpha   90.00
_cell.angle_beta   90.00
_cell.angle_gamma   90.00
#
_symmetry.space_group_name_H-M   'P 1'
#
loop_
_entity.id
_entity.type
_entity.pdbx_description
1 polymer ?
#
loop_
_entity_poly.entity_id
_entity_poly.type
_entity_poly.pdbx_seq_one_letter_code
_entity_poly.pdbx_strand_id
1 'polypeptide(L)'
;MAVMEASFSIVGNADFADFVNAKVSDVVRLTVKRDIVPVLPPLLLGFKHTTGEKHLNSDDVWNSCAGQDNLGTDCSVGEVLTEGFKLSDHLGPYPGGVIIGKTGC
;
A
#
# COMPACT_ATOMS: atom_id res chain seq x y z
N MET A 1 -14.99 -1.21 13.10
CA MET A 1 -13.67 -1.81 13.35
C MET A 1 -12.97 -1.85 12.02
N ALA A 2 -11.87 -1.11 11.86
CA ALA A 2 -11.17 -1.05 10.58
C ALA A 2 -10.40 -2.35 10.31
N VAL A 3 -10.39 -2.79 9.05
CA VAL A 3 -9.54 -3.88 8.59
C VAL A 3 -8.23 -3.25 8.14
N MET A 4 -7.14 -3.50 8.86
CA MET A 4 -5.82 -2.94 8.54
C MET A 4 -4.95 -3.99 7.85
N GLU A 5 -4.37 -3.61 6.71
CA GLU A 5 -3.44 -4.42 5.94
C GLU A 5 -2.10 -3.67 5.82
N ALA A 6 -1.00 -4.29 6.22
CA ALA A 6 0.34 -3.70 6.12
C ALA A 6 1.09 -4.32 4.95
N SER A 7 1.55 -3.47 4.02
CA SER A 7 2.33 -3.84 2.83
C SER A 7 1.81 -5.06 2.09
N PHE A 8 0.54 -5.01 1.73
CA PHE A 8 -0.16 -6.11 1.07
C PHE A 8 -0.11 -5.97 -0.46
N SER A 9 0.24 -7.07 -1.14
CA SER A 9 0.25 -7.17 -2.62
C SER A 9 -1.15 -7.17 -3.21
N ILE A 10 -1.28 -6.79 -4.47
CA ILE A 10 -2.57 -6.81 -5.19
C ILE A 10 -3.01 -8.25 -5.43
N VAL A 11 -4.29 -8.56 -5.25
CA VAL A 11 -4.80 -9.95 -5.32
C VAL A 11 -5.81 -10.16 -6.44
N GLY A 12 -6.59 -9.13 -6.80
CA GLY A 12 -7.68 -9.26 -7.77
C GLY A 12 -7.69 -8.16 -8.83
N ASN A 13 -8.65 -8.26 -9.75
CA ASN A 13 -8.93 -7.24 -10.76
C ASN A 13 -9.84 -6.13 -10.18
N ALA A 14 -10.24 -5.19 -11.04
CA ALA A 14 -11.14 -4.09 -10.65
C ALA A 14 -12.47 -4.58 -10.06
N ASP A 15 -13.11 -5.60 -10.64
CA ASP A 15 -14.38 -6.14 -10.14
C ASP A 15 -14.26 -6.68 -8.71
N PHE A 16 -13.14 -7.35 -8.41
CA PHE A 16 -12.85 -7.81 -7.06
C PHE A 16 -12.63 -6.65 -6.09
N ALA A 17 -11.82 -5.66 -6.48
CA ALA A 17 -11.54 -4.49 -5.65
C ALA A 17 -12.83 -3.71 -5.33
N ASP A 18 -13.69 -3.50 -6.34
CA ASP A 18 -14.96 -2.81 -6.19
C ASP A 18 -15.95 -3.61 -5.34
N PHE A 19 -15.99 -4.93 -5.49
CA PHE A 19 -16.78 -5.80 -4.62
C PHE A 19 -16.34 -5.67 -3.16
N VAL A 20 -15.04 -5.70 -2.86
CA VAL A 20 -14.54 -5.54 -1.50
C VAL A 20 -14.86 -4.15 -0.96
N ASN A 21 -14.64 -3.08 -1.73
CA ASN A 21 -14.99 -1.71 -1.34
C ASN A 21 -16.48 -1.58 -0.99
N ALA A 22 -17.37 -2.29 -1.69
CA ALA A 22 -18.81 -2.27 -1.44
C ALA A 22 -19.24 -3.10 -0.20
N LYS A 23 -18.42 -4.05 0.25
CA LYS A 23 -18.72 -4.94 1.38
C LYS A 23 -18.01 -4.55 2.66
N VAL A 24 -16.86 -3.89 2.56
CA VAL A 24 -16.02 -3.49 3.68
C VAL A 24 -15.72 -2.00 3.54
N SER A 25 -16.43 -1.16 4.28
CA SER A 25 -16.30 0.29 4.19
C SER A 25 -15.02 0.84 4.82
N ASP A 26 -14.38 0.06 5.71
CA ASP A 26 -13.33 0.53 6.61
C ASP A 26 -11.99 -0.20 6.36
N VAL A 27 -11.66 -0.50 5.10
CA VAL A 27 -10.33 -1.04 4.75
C VAL A 27 -9.29 0.08 4.82
N VAL A 28 -8.21 -0.17 5.56
CA VAL A 28 -7.05 0.71 5.65
C VAL A 28 -5.83 -0.07 5.16
N ARG A 29 -5.23 0.41 4.07
CA ARG A 29 -4.02 -0.18 3.50
C ARG A 29 -2.82 0.68 3.87
N LEU A 30 -1.95 0.17 4.73
CA LEU A 30 -0.72 0.83 5.13
C LEU A 30 0.39 0.44 4.16
N THR A 31 0.98 1.43 3.50
CA THR A 31 2.14 1.26 2.63
C THR A 31 3.27 2.16 3.12
N VAL A 32 4.52 1.72 2.97
CA VAL A 32 5.68 2.39 3.57
C VAL A 32 6.80 2.54 2.55
N LYS A 33 7.15 3.80 2.30
CA LYS A 33 8.25 4.23 1.44
C LYS A 33 8.25 3.44 0.13
N ARG A 34 9.45 3.06 -0.30
CA ARG A 34 9.68 2.39 -1.57
C ARG A 34 9.49 0.87 -1.50
N ASP A 35 8.60 0.38 -0.63
CA ASP A 35 8.25 -1.04 -0.61
C ASP A 35 7.56 -1.45 -1.94
N ILE A 36 8.11 -2.48 -2.58
CA ILE A 36 7.58 -2.98 -3.86
C ILE A 36 6.34 -3.84 -3.69
N VAL A 37 6.12 -4.46 -2.52
CA VAL A 37 5.06 -5.46 -2.34
C VAL A 37 3.67 -4.92 -2.69
N PRO A 38 3.28 -3.68 -2.29
CA PRO A 38 2.01 -3.09 -2.69
C PRO A 38 1.84 -2.85 -4.19
N VAL A 39 2.92 -2.80 -4.97
CA VAL A 39 2.90 -2.51 -6.41
C VAL A 39 2.92 -3.79 -7.25
N LEU A 40 2.97 -4.95 -6.60
CA LEU A 40 2.96 -6.27 -7.25
C LEU A 40 1.59 -6.94 -7.16
N PRO A 41 1.13 -7.65 -8.20
CA PRO A 41 1.74 -7.78 -9.53
C PRO A 41 1.73 -6.46 -10.31
N PRO A 42 2.53 -6.31 -11.37
CA PRO A 42 2.55 -5.07 -12.16
C PRO A 42 1.15 -4.66 -12.63
N LEU A 43 0.79 -3.38 -12.42
CA LEU A 43 -0.52 -2.81 -12.75
C LEU A 43 -0.97 -3.02 -14.20
N LEU A 44 -0.01 -3.15 -15.13
CA LEU A 44 -0.27 -3.43 -16.54
C LEU A 44 -1.03 -4.76 -16.76
N LEU A 45 -1.03 -5.65 -15.77
CA LEU A 45 -1.73 -6.94 -15.82
C LEU A 45 -3.21 -6.86 -15.41
N GLY A 46 -3.74 -5.66 -15.12
CA GLY A 46 -5.16 -5.45 -14.80
C GLY A 46 -5.54 -5.73 -13.35
N PHE A 47 -4.56 -5.88 -12.47
CA PHE A 47 -4.76 -5.99 -11.03
C PHE A 47 -5.06 -4.61 -10.42
N LYS A 48 -5.93 -4.58 -9.41
CA LYS A 48 -6.34 -3.36 -8.71
C LYS A 48 -6.44 -3.56 -7.21
N HIS A 49 -5.93 -2.58 -6.47
CA HIS A 49 -6.15 -2.50 -5.02
C HIS A 49 -7.53 -1.94 -4.68
N THR A 50 -7.99 -2.26 -3.47
CA THR A 50 -9.10 -1.53 -2.85
C THR A 50 -8.68 -0.09 -2.56
N THR A 51 -9.67 0.77 -2.28
CA THR A 51 -9.39 2.13 -1.81
C THR A 51 -8.91 2.12 -0.35
N GLY A 52 -8.51 3.29 0.18
CA GLY A 52 -8.16 3.44 1.60
C GLY A 52 -6.66 3.35 1.92
N GLU A 53 -5.80 3.62 0.93
CA GLU A 53 -4.36 3.67 1.16
C GLU A 53 -3.93 4.85 2.05
N LYS A 54 -3.12 4.54 3.06
CA LYS A 54 -2.32 5.48 3.83
C LYS A 54 -0.85 5.14 3.62
N HIS A 55 -0.11 6.08 3.07
CA HIS A 55 1.25 5.88 2.63
C HIS A 55 2.22 6.75 3.43
N LEU A 56 3.27 6.17 3.99
CA LEU A 56 4.41 6.92 4.52
C LEU A 56 5.42 7.13 3.38
N ASN A 57 5.54 8.34 2.83
CA ASN A 57 6.48 8.58 1.74
C ASN A 57 7.95 8.62 2.22
N SER A 58 8.88 8.77 1.28
CA SER A 58 10.33 8.79 1.52
C SER A 58 10.80 10.01 2.30
N ASP A 59 9.98 11.08 2.35
CA ASP A 59 10.17 12.26 3.20
C ASP A 59 9.64 12.05 4.63
N ASP A 60 9.24 10.83 4.98
CA ASP A 60 8.67 10.45 6.29
C ASP A 60 7.36 11.19 6.62
N VAL A 61 6.55 11.49 5.59
CA VAL A 61 5.21 12.12 5.72
C VAL A 61 4.10 11.11 5.42
N TRP A 62 3.06 11.11 6.26
CA TRP A 62 1.87 10.28 6.06
C TRP A 62 0.86 10.96 5.12
N ASN A 63 0.55 10.28 4.03
CA ASN A 63 -0.36 10.72 2.99
C ASN A 63 -1.61 9.83 2.92
N SER A 64 -2.74 10.43 2.57
CA SER A 64 -3.99 9.71 2.30
C SER A 64 -4.20 9.65 0.80
N CYS A 65 -4.02 8.48 0.21
CA CYS A 65 -4.05 8.29 -1.22
C CYS A 65 -5.49 8.06 -1.70
N ALA A 66 -5.95 8.94 -2.59
CA ALA A 66 -7.31 8.89 -3.09
C ALA A 66 -7.46 7.82 -4.18
N GLY A 67 -8.56 7.06 -4.13
CA GLY A 67 -8.90 6.06 -5.15
C GLY A 67 -8.09 4.77 -5.04
N GLN A 68 -7.99 4.05 -6.17
CA GLN A 68 -7.26 2.79 -6.32
C GLN A 68 -5.96 3.04 -7.09
N ASP A 69 -4.83 2.59 -6.56
CA ASP A 69 -3.50 2.64 -7.20
C ASP A 69 -3.12 4.06 -7.69
N ASN A 70 -3.14 5.01 -6.76
CA ASN A 70 -2.88 6.42 -7.05
C ASN A 70 -1.45 6.62 -7.56
N LEU A 71 -1.31 7.25 -8.74
CA LEU A 71 -0.02 7.49 -9.40
C LEU A 71 0.73 8.73 -8.88
N GLY A 72 0.20 9.43 -7.87
CA GLY A 72 0.89 10.53 -7.21
C GLY A 72 2.18 10.04 -6.53
N THR A 73 3.23 10.86 -6.58
CA THR A 73 4.55 10.54 -6.00
C THR A 73 4.51 10.38 -4.48
N ASP A 74 3.46 10.86 -3.82
CA ASP A 74 3.21 10.70 -2.39
C ASP A 74 2.43 9.42 -2.03
N CYS A 75 2.27 8.50 -2.99
CA CYS A 75 1.56 7.22 -2.84
C CYS A 75 2.43 6.07 -3.35
N SER A 76 2.23 4.85 -2.82
CA SER A 76 3.16 3.74 -3.06
C SER A 76 3.44 3.45 -4.54
N VAL A 77 2.39 3.46 -5.36
CA VAL A 77 2.53 3.21 -6.80
C VAL A 77 3.35 4.31 -7.49
N GLY A 78 2.97 5.57 -7.30
CA GLY A 78 3.67 6.69 -7.93
C GLY A 78 5.10 6.85 -7.43
N GLU A 79 5.33 6.68 -6.12
CA GLU A 79 6.65 6.75 -5.51
C GLU A 79 7.58 5.67 -6.06
N VAL A 80 7.17 4.40 -6.03
CA VAL A 80 7.99 3.28 -6.53
C VAL A 80 8.28 3.41 -8.03
N LEU A 81 7.31 3.87 -8.82
CA LEU A 81 7.51 4.09 -10.26
C LEU A 81 8.48 5.24 -10.55
N THR A 82 8.55 6.24 -9.67
CA THR A 82 9.38 7.45 -9.88
C THR A 82 10.78 7.28 -9.30
N GLU A 83 10.90 6.70 -8.11
CA GLU A 83 12.15 6.65 -7.33
C GLU A 83 12.78 5.25 -7.28
N GLY A 84 12.12 4.26 -7.87
CA GLY A 84 12.47 2.85 -7.76
C GLY A 84 12.07 2.25 -6.40
N PHE A 85 12.25 0.94 -6.27
CA PHE A 85 11.89 0.22 -5.04
C PHE A 85 13.08 -0.10 -4.15
N LYS A 86 12.80 -0.36 -2.88
CA LYS A 86 13.75 -0.81 -1.86
C LYS A 86 13.12 -1.90 -1.00
N LEU A 87 13.58 -3.14 -1.21
CA LEU A 87 13.06 -4.34 -0.54
C LEU A 87 13.07 -4.25 1.00
N SER A 88 14.03 -3.55 1.59
CA SER A 88 14.11 -3.41 3.05
C SER A 88 12.97 -2.61 3.66
N ASP A 89 12.34 -1.72 2.87
CA ASP A 89 11.31 -0.81 3.37
C ASP A 89 10.01 -1.56 3.69
N HIS A 90 9.84 -2.79 3.15
CA HIS A 90 8.77 -3.72 3.51
C HIS A 90 8.68 -4.01 5.02
N LEU A 91 9.81 -3.95 5.73
CA LEU A 91 9.85 -4.22 7.16
C LEU A 91 9.34 -3.04 8.00
N GLY A 92 9.11 -1.88 7.40
CA GLY A 92 8.72 -0.64 8.07
C GLY A 92 9.87 0.37 8.23
N PRO A 93 9.73 1.34 9.15
CA PRO A 93 8.76 1.39 10.25
C PRO A 93 7.33 1.73 9.82
N TYR A 94 6.37 0.98 10.35
CA TYR A 94 4.94 1.28 10.31
C TYR A 94 4.55 2.25 11.45
N PRO A 95 3.29 2.75 11.51
CA PRO A 95 2.86 3.66 12.57
C PRO A 95 3.26 3.17 13.97
N GLY A 96 3.77 4.08 14.81
CA GLY A 96 4.28 3.75 16.14
C GLY A 96 5.70 3.16 16.15
N GLY A 97 6.42 3.19 15.02
CA GLY A 97 7.80 2.68 14.94
C GLY A 97 7.89 1.16 14.90
N VAL A 98 6.78 0.48 14.55
CA VAL A 98 6.70 -0.97 14.51
C VAL A 98 7.47 -1.51 13.32
N ILE A 99 8.35 -2.48 13.57
CA ILE A 99 9.06 -3.25 12.55
C ILE A 99 8.48 -4.65 12.52
N ILE A 100 7.92 -5.05 11.38
CA ILE A 100 7.25 -6.35 11.21
C ILE A 100 8.23 -7.33 10.57
N GLY A 101 8.26 -8.58 11.04
CA GLY A 101 9.06 -9.65 10.42
C GLY A 101 10.56 -9.65 10.75
N LYS A 102 10.98 -8.97 11.83
CA LYS A 102 12.40 -8.93 12.27
C LYS A 102 12.64 -9.57 13.64
N THR A 103 12.58 -8.81 14.74
CA THR A 103 13.15 -9.19 16.04
C THR A 103 12.16 -9.35 17.20
N GLY A 104 10.87 -9.07 17.00
CA GLY A 104 9.83 -9.23 18.02
C GLY A 104 8.95 -10.47 17.80
N CYS A 105 8.43 -11.05 18.88
CA CYS A 105 7.41 -12.10 18.89
C CYS A 105 6.25 -11.66 19.77
#